data_AF-A0A3Q8X822-F1
#
_entry.id   AF-A0A3Q8X822-F1
#
_cell.length_a   1.000
_cell.length_b   1.000
_cell.length_c   1.000
_cell.angle_alpha   90.00
_cell.angle_beta   90.00
_cell.angle_gamma   90.00
#
_symmetry.space_group_name_H-M   'P 1'
#
loop_
_entity.id
_entity.type
_entity.pdbx_description
1 polymer ?
#
loop_
_entity_poly.entity_id
_entity_poly.type
_entity_poly.pdbx_seq_one_letter_code
_entity_poly.pdbx_strand_id
1 'polypeptide(L)'
;MQAQTSKMNNLLSKVPEVTIYFWIIKILCTTVGETFADFLNFNLGFGLTNTTIIMGVAFFISLILQFRVTKYVPGIYWLTVVLISVFGTLVTDNLTDGIGIPLEKSTITFSILLGLTFLIWYASEKTLSIHSIYTKRREVFYWLTILFTFALGTAVGDLYSEQLGLGYFNTGLTVIIIIAIMYFAWKWLRIDAVLAFWVVYILTRPLGASLGDYLSQTKLNGGLGLGTTITSIIFLAAILAVIIFLAITKIDTSIKSATTDAGQAQHNKPNVLVQTVALLCIFLAAGIGEYVQLSNKIASQLNSSGSEAKADSLAGKLTDFVNIENEMLNAINNNDFANAKKGADNLEHQWDTAEPTLRKIDSSTWTEIDGTIDVVLAAVRNGKDDANQDKVALQDSLKVLNDVNKASTSQAPVSSQPESTQSPNAATAAPQAKLAGRLTDFVNLEKDMLNLVNIKDFAAAKKSADNLEHQWDISEPKLRKIDGTTWTKIDGTIDIVLASVRKSKPDVSQCVSALNDSLSMMSGANK
;
A
#
# COMPACT_ATOMS: atom_id res chain seq x y z
N MET A 1 9.95 48.93 -17.97
CA MET A 1 10.31 48.37 -16.64
C MET A 1 9.63 47.03 -16.35
N GLN A 2 8.29 46.89 -16.39
CA GLN A 2 7.62 45.60 -16.08
C GLN A 2 8.04 44.43 -17.00
N ALA A 3 8.20 44.65 -18.31
CA ALA A 3 8.69 43.64 -19.26
C ALA A 3 10.17 43.24 -19.05
N GLN A 4 10.99 44.15 -18.52
CA GLN A 4 12.38 43.84 -18.13
C GLN A 4 12.43 43.04 -16.83
N THR A 5 11.51 43.34 -15.91
CA THR A 5 11.40 42.66 -14.60
C THR A 5 10.88 41.22 -14.78
N SER A 6 9.90 40.99 -15.67
CA SER A 6 9.44 39.63 -16.00
C SER A 6 10.53 38.81 -16.70
N LYS A 7 11.33 39.43 -17.58
CA LYS A 7 12.49 38.77 -18.23
C LYS A 7 13.58 38.40 -17.23
N MET A 8 13.89 39.28 -16.27
CA MET A 8 14.82 39.00 -15.17
C MET A 8 14.30 37.89 -14.24
N ASN A 9 13.01 37.90 -13.92
CA ASN A 9 12.39 36.88 -13.07
C ASN A 9 12.35 35.50 -13.74
N ASN A 10 12.13 35.43 -15.06
CA ASN A 10 12.22 34.16 -15.79
C ASN A 10 13.66 33.62 -15.88
N LEU A 11 14.67 34.49 -15.97
CA LEU A 11 16.08 34.09 -15.90
C LEU A 11 16.53 33.59 -14.52
N LEU A 12 15.74 33.89 -13.47
CA LEU A 12 15.93 33.46 -12.09
C LEU A 12 15.08 32.22 -11.73
N SER A 13 14.18 31.78 -12.62
CA SER A 13 13.38 30.57 -12.40
C SER A 13 14.30 29.36 -12.34
N LYS A 14 14.14 28.55 -11.29
CA LYS A 14 14.92 27.32 -11.08
C LYS A 14 14.28 26.08 -11.70
N VAL A 15 13.18 26.24 -12.43
CA VAL A 15 12.37 25.14 -12.99
C VAL A 15 12.41 25.20 -14.52
N PRO A 16 12.50 24.05 -15.21
CA PRO A 16 12.50 24.00 -16.68
C PRO A 16 11.24 24.57 -17.30
N GLU A 17 11.35 25.04 -18.54
CA GLU A 17 10.18 25.36 -19.36
C GLU A 17 9.34 24.10 -19.65
N VAL A 18 8.01 24.27 -19.61
CA VAL A 18 7.05 23.18 -19.86
C VAL A 18 6.95 22.91 -21.36
N THR A 19 7.94 22.19 -21.90
CA THR A 19 8.01 21.73 -23.28
C THR A 19 7.57 20.26 -23.40
N ILE A 20 7.53 19.71 -24.62
CA ILE A 20 7.29 18.28 -24.80
C ILE A 20 8.36 17.42 -24.08
N TYR A 21 9.61 17.89 -24.04
CA TYR A 21 10.70 17.21 -23.35
C TYR A 21 10.50 17.16 -21.84
N PHE A 22 9.91 18.20 -21.25
CA PHE A 22 9.55 18.20 -19.83
C PHE A 22 8.61 17.05 -19.51
N TRP A 23 7.56 16.85 -20.31
CA TRP A 23 6.61 15.76 -20.10
C TRP A 23 7.21 14.39 -20.34
N ILE A 24 8.06 14.24 -21.36
CA ILE A 24 8.77 12.98 -21.63
C ILE A 24 9.64 12.59 -20.45
N ILE A 25 10.54 13.46 -20.00
CA ILE A 25 11.45 13.13 -18.89
C ILE A 25 10.66 12.90 -17.60
N LYS A 26 9.62 13.70 -17.34
CA LYS A 26 8.75 13.52 -16.18
C LYS A 26 8.12 12.12 -16.16
N ILE A 27 7.55 11.67 -17.27
CA ILE A 27 6.95 10.33 -17.38
C ILE A 27 8.02 9.24 -17.17
N LEU A 28 9.21 9.40 -17.78
CA LEU A 28 10.32 8.47 -17.56
C LEU A 28 10.74 8.43 -16.07
N CYS A 29 10.87 9.58 -15.41
CA CYS A 29 11.21 9.67 -13.99
C CYS A 29 10.13 9.07 -13.08
N THR A 30 8.85 9.21 -13.44
CA THR A 30 7.76 8.58 -12.68
C THR A 30 7.78 7.07 -12.82
N THR A 31 8.14 6.53 -14.00
CA THR A 31 8.26 5.07 -14.21
C THR A 31 9.51 4.47 -13.55
N VAL A 32 10.65 5.19 -13.56
CA VAL A 32 11.84 4.78 -12.79
C VAL A 32 11.58 4.79 -11.30
N GLY A 33 10.78 5.74 -10.81
CA GLY A 33 10.48 5.84 -9.38
C GLY A 33 9.96 4.53 -8.80
N GLU A 34 9.01 3.90 -9.50
CA GLU A 34 8.40 2.62 -9.14
C GLU A 34 9.41 1.47 -9.27
N THR A 35 9.86 1.24 -10.50
CA THR A 35 10.72 0.09 -10.83
C THR A 35 12.06 0.08 -10.11
N PHE A 36 12.62 1.25 -9.78
CA PHE A 36 13.87 1.37 -9.04
C PHE A 36 13.65 1.20 -7.53
N ALA A 37 12.51 1.65 -6.98
CA ALA A 37 12.15 1.37 -5.60
C ALA A 37 12.04 -0.15 -5.38
N ASP A 38 11.31 -0.83 -6.27
CA ASP A 38 11.15 -2.30 -6.24
C ASP A 38 12.48 -3.03 -6.38
N PHE A 39 13.32 -2.55 -7.30
CA PHE A 39 14.65 -3.14 -7.50
C PHE A 39 15.50 -3.06 -6.23
N LEU A 40 15.51 -1.91 -5.56
CA LEU A 40 16.25 -1.76 -4.30
C LEU A 40 15.65 -2.61 -3.18
N ASN A 41 14.32 -2.73 -3.14
CA ASN A 41 13.62 -3.47 -2.11
C ASN A 41 13.80 -5.00 -2.28
N PHE A 42 13.36 -5.54 -3.42
CA PHE A 42 13.26 -6.98 -3.66
C PHE A 42 14.55 -7.60 -4.22
N ASN A 43 15.23 -6.93 -5.16
CA ASN A 43 16.41 -7.52 -5.81
C ASN A 43 17.69 -7.35 -5.00
N LEU A 44 17.85 -6.21 -4.32
CA LEU A 44 19.01 -5.96 -3.46
C LEU A 44 18.79 -6.44 -2.01
N GLY A 45 17.56 -6.80 -1.65
CA GLY A 45 17.23 -7.38 -0.34
C GLY A 45 17.46 -6.42 0.81
N PHE A 46 17.49 -5.11 0.57
CA PHE A 46 17.65 -4.12 1.64
C PHE A 46 16.41 -4.06 2.53
N GLY A 47 15.25 -4.48 2.03
CA GLY A 47 13.97 -4.34 2.70
C GLY A 47 13.44 -2.92 2.65
N LEU A 48 12.13 -2.79 2.84
CA LEU A 48 11.38 -1.58 2.56
C LEU A 48 11.85 -0.38 3.40
N THR A 49 12.05 -0.60 4.71
CA THR A 49 12.45 0.47 5.64
C THR A 49 13.87 0.97 5.39
N ASN A 50 14.86 0.08 5.16
CA ASN A 50 16.23 0.51 4.92
C ASN A 50 16.36 1.24 3.57
N THR A 51 15.65 0.74 2.55
CA THR A 51 15.59 1.37 1.23
C THR A 51 15.01 2.79 1.33
N THR A 52 13.92 2.95 2.08
CA THR A 52 13.30 4.25 2.37
C THR A 52 14.28 5.22 3.04
N ILE A 53 15.04 4.76 4.03
CA ILE A 53 16.02 5.60 4.75
C ILE A 53 17.16 6.04 3.80
N ILE A 54 17.76 5.11 3.06
CA ILE A 54 18.89 5.40 2.16
C ILE A 54 18.46 6.38 1.07
N MET A 55 17.33 6.10 0.41
CA MET A 55 16.81 6.96 -0.65
C MET A 55 16.31 8.30 -0.11
N GLY A 56 15.75 8.33 1.11
CA GLY A 56 15.40 9.56 1.81
C GLY A 56 16.62 10.45 2.05
N VAL A 57 17.72 9.89 2.56
CA VAL A 57 18.97 10.64 2.76
C VAL A 57 19.50 11.19 1.44
N ALA A 58 19.54 10.36 0.38
CA ALA A 58 19.97 10.80 -0.94
C ALA A 58 19.08 11.94 -1.49
N PHE A 59 17.76 11.81 -1.35
CA PHE A 59 16.79 12.83 -1.72
C PHE A 59 17.04 14.14 -0.98
N PHE A 60 17.18 14.12 0.36
CA PHE A 60 17.43 15.32 1.14
C PHE A 60 18.76 16.00 0.77
N ILE A 61 19.82 15.23 0.48
CA ILE A 61 21.09 15.78 -0.01
C ILE A 61 20.88 16.50 -1.35
N SER A 62 20.21 15.86 -2.32
CA SER A 62 19.92 16.48 -3.62
C SER A 62 19.04 17.72 -3.48
N LEU A 63 18.05 17.68 -2.59
CA LEU A 63 17.17 18.80 -2.30
C LEU A 63 17.96 19.99 -1.72
N ILE A 64 18.91 19.75 -0.81
CA ILE A 64 19.80 20.80 -0.28
C ILE A 64 20.65 21.42 -1.41
N LEU A 65 21.16 20.60 -2.32
CA LEU A 65 21.90 21.10 -3.49
C LEU A 65 21.00 21.96 -4.40
N GLN A 66 19.76 21.55 -4.61
CA GLN A 66 18.77 22.30 -5.37
C GLN A 66 18.46 23.67 -4.73
N PHE A 67 18.30 23.72 -3.41
CA PHE A 67 18.12 24.99 -2.70
C PHE A 67 19.35 25.90 -2.77
N ARG A 68 20.55 25.34 -2.91
CA ARG A 68 21.82 26.08 -3.03
C ARG A 68 22.04 26.69 -4.41
N VAL A 69 21.59 26.05 -5.48
CA VAL A 69 21.77 26.61 -6.82
C VAL A 69 20.89 27.84 -7.03
N THR A 70 21.45 28.89 -7.63
CA THR A 70 20.76 30.16 -7.85
C THR A 70 20.12 30.27 -9.24
N LYS A 71 20.33 29.26 -10.10
CA LYS A 71 19.82 29.16 -11.46
C LYS A 71 19.40 27.72 -11.73
N TYR A 72 18.54 27.52 -12.73
CA TYR A 72 18.18 26.19 -13.20
C TYR A 72 19.42 25.44 -13.71
N VAL A 73 19.71 24.30 -13.08
CA VAL A 73 20.73 23.34 -13.50
C VAL A 73 20.01 22.04 -13.81
N PRO A 74 19.88 21.63 -15.09
CA PRO A 74 19.09 20.47 -15.49
C PRO A 74 19.44 19.20 -14.70
N GLY A 75 20.73 18.91 -14.51
CA GLY A 75 21.18 17.71 -13.81
C GLY A 75 20.71 17.64 -12.35
N ILE A 76 20.82 18.73 -11.59
CA ILE A 76 20.44 18.76 -10.16
C ILE A 76 18.92 18.70 -10.01
N TYR A 77 18.20 19.42 -10.87
CA TYR A 77 16.74 19.42 -10.86
C TYR A 77 16.18 18.04 -11.19
N TRP A 78 16.61 17.41 -12.30
CA TRP A 78 16.10 16.10 -12.70
C TRP A 78 16.57 14.97 -11.77
N LEU A 79 17.78 15.06 -11.20
CA LEU A 79 18.21 14.14 -10.15
C LEU A 79 17.29 14.23 -8.93
N THR A 80 16.93 15.45 -8.50
CA THR A 80 16.00 15.65 -7.39
C THR A 80 14.61 15.10 -7.73
N VAL A 81 14.15 15.24 -8.98
CA VAL A 81 12.88 14.66 -9.46
C VAL A 81 12.89 13.13 -9.51
N VAL A 82 14.02 12.49 -9.82
CA VAL A 82 14.16 11.02 -9.75
C VAL A 82 14.19 10.56 -8.29
N LEU A 83 14.95 11.23 -7.43
CA LEU A 83 15.06 10.83 -6.03
C LEU A 83 13.75 11.02 -5.26
N ILE A 84 13.03 12.11 -5.51
CA ILE A 84 11.71 12.33 -4.91
C ILE A 84 10.66 11.35 -5.45
N SER A 85 10.81 10.87 -6.70
CA SER A 85 9.88 9.89 -7.26
C SER A 85 10.04 8.51 -6.62
N VAL A 86 11.28 8.09 -6.38
CA VAL A 86 11.59 6.84 -5.66
C VAL A 86 11.19 6.96 -4.18
N PHE A 87 11.55 8.06 -3.53
CA PHE A 87 11.21 8.26 -2.11
C PHE A 87 9.70 8.35 -1.89
N GLY A 88 8.95 9.00 -2.79
CA GLY A 88 7.49 9.11 -2.69
C GLY A 88 6.76 7.76 -2.80
N THR A 89 7.25 6.86 -3.68
CA THR A 89 6.79 5.45 -3.74
C THR A 89 7.05 4.77 -2.42
N LEU A 90 8.31 4.71 -1.99
CA LEU A 90 8.71 4.01 -0.77
C LEU A 90 7.98 4.48 0.49
N VAL A 91 7.64 5.77 0.58
CA VAL A 91 6.82 6.28 1.69
C VAL A 91 5.40 5.70 1.66
N THR A 92 4.81 5.55 0.48
CA THR A 92 3.48 4.98 0.30
C THR A 92 3.49 3.50 0.62
N ASP A 93 4.41 2.75 0.02
CA ASP A 93 4.56 1.31 0.23
C ASP A 93 4.88 1.00 1.70
N ASN A 94 5.76 1.79 2.35
CA ASN A 94 6.06 1.57 3.75
C ASN A 94 4.86 1.86 4.67
N LEU A 95 3.92 2.71 4.26
CA LEU A 95 2.66 2.90 4.99
C LEU A 95 1.69 1.75 4.73
N THR A 96 1.55 1.33 3.47
CA THR A 96 0.59 0.32 3.05
C THR A 96 1.05 -1.09 3.39
N ASP A 97 2.21 -1.50 2.88
CA ASP A 97 2.73 -2.86 2.97
C ASP A 97 3.56 -3.06 4.23
N GLY A 98 4.30 -2.02 4.63
CA GLY A 98 5.15 -2.06 5.83
C GLY A 98 4.36 -1.96 7.15
N ILE A 99 3.39 -1.05 7.22
CA ILE A 99 2.62 -0.75 8.45
C ILE A 99 1.17 -1.29 8.36
N GLY A 100 0.71 -1.73 7.18
CA GLY A 100 -0.63 -2.30 7.00
C GLY A 100 -1.74 -1.26 6.87
N ILE A 101 -1.44 0.00 6.50
CA ILE A 101 -2.47 1.04 6.32
C ILE A 101 -3.18 0.83 4.97
N PRO A 102 -4.51 0.64 4.93
CA PRO A 102 -5.23 0.46 3.67
C PRO A 102 -4.99 1.60 2.66
N LEU A 103 -4.82 1.26 1.38
CA LEU A 103 -4.55 2.21 0.28
C LEU A 103 -5.59 3.33 0.19
N GLU A 104 -6.86 3.07 0.54
CA GLU A 104 -7.89 4.11 0.56
C GLU A 104 -7.59 5.19 1.60
N LYS A 105 -7.10 4.79 2.78
CA LYS A 105 -6.73 5.73 3.85
C LYS A 105 -5.48 6.52 3.47
N SER A 106 -4.49 5.87 2.86
CA SER A 106 -3.28 6.53 2.34
C SER A 106 -3.64 7.55 1.26
N THR A 107 -4.50 7.17 0.31
CA THR A 107 -5.00 8.04 -0.77
C THR A 107 -5.73 9.27 -0.21
N ILE A 108 -6.64 9.08 0.75
CA ILE A 108 -7.36 10.19 1.40
C ILE A 108 -6.39 11.12 2.13
N THR A 109 -5.44 10.55 2.87
CA THR A 109 -4.46 11.31 3.65
C THR A 109 -3.57 12.16 2.75
N PHE A 110 -2.99 11.58 1.70
CA PHE A 110 -2.16 12.33 0.76
C PHE A 110 -2.97 13.37 -0.04
N SER A 111 -4.23 13.09 -0.35
CA SER A 111 -5.13 14.06 -0.98
C SER A 111 -5.36 15.28 -0.08
N ILE A 112 -5.60 15.06 1.22
CA ILE A 112 -5.76 16.15 2.20
C ILE A 112 -4.47 16.95 2.34
N LEU A 113 -3.32 16.28 2.47
CA LEU A 113 -2.01 16.93 2.59
C LEU A 113 -1.66 17.76 1.36
N LEU A 114 -1.94 17.23 0.16
CA LEU A 114 -1.75 17.95 -1.09
C LEU A 114 -2.68 19.17 -1.18
N GLY A 115 -3.97 19.00 -0.83
CA GLY A 115 -4.95 20.09 -0.80
C GLY A 115 -4.57 21.20 0.18
N LEU A 116 -4.14 20.85 1.39
CA LEU A 116 -3.64 21.81 2.38
C LEU A 116 -2.39 22.53 1.88
N THR A 117 -1.49 21.83 1.20
CA THR A 117 -0.29 22.44 0.62
C THR A 117 -0.65 23.49 -0.42
N PHE A 118 -1.58 23.17 -1.34
CA PHE A 118 -2.08 24.15 -2.32
C PHE A 118 -2.81 25.32 -1.64
N LEU A 119 -3.63 25.05 -0.63
CA LEU A 119 -4.36 26.08 0.11
C LEU A 119 -3.40 27.06 0.82
N ILE A 120 -2.41 26.55 1.54
CA ILE A 120 -1.42 27.36 2.27
C ILE A 120 -0.53 28.13 1.30
N TRP A 121 -0.15 27.51 0.18
CA TRP A 121 0.62 28.16 -0.88
C TRP A 121 -0.19 29.31 -1.51
N TYR A 122 -1.44 29.06 -1.90
CA TYR A 122 -2.32 30.10 -2.45
C TYR A 122 -2.64 31.20 -1.43
N ALA A 123 -2.84 30.86 -0.16
CA ALA A 123 -3.06 31.84 0.90
C ALA A 123 -1.84 32.75 1.10
N SER A 124 -0.63 32.18 1.04
CA SER A 124 0.63 32.90 1.25
C SER A 124 1.05 33.75 0.05
N GLU A 125 0.96 33.20 -1.16
CA GLU A 125 1.61 33.75 -2.36
C GLU A 125 0.61 34.23 -3.43
N LYS A 126 -0.70 33.93 -3.24
CA LYS A 126 -1.82 34.28 -4.15
C LYS A 126 -1.65 33.80 -5.59
N THR A 127 -0.74 32.86 -5.82
CA THR A 127 -0.49 32.23 -7.12
C THR A 127 0.06 30.82 -6.91
N LEU A 128 -0.32 29.91 -7.80
CA LEU A 128 0.21 28.54 -7.90
C LEU A 128 1.11 28.36 -9.13
N SER A 129 1.53 29.48 -9.74
CA SER A 129 2.30 29.46 -10.98
C SER A 129 3.75 29.04 -10.73
N ILE A 130 4.17 28.04 -11.49
CA ILE A 130 5.51 27.45 -11.45
C ILE A 130 6.57 28.37 -12.08
N HIS A 131 6.14 29.33 -12.92
CA HIS A 131 7.04 30.28 -13.56
C HIS A 131 7.51 31.39 -12.60
N SER A 132 7.02 31.36 -11.35
CA SER A 132 7.30 32.38 -10.33
C SER A 132 8.10 31.87 -9.12
N ILE A 133 8.86 30.78 -9.29
CA ILE A 133 9.65 30.18 -8.20
C ILE A 133 11.02 30.85 -8.13
N TYR A 134 11.06 32.05 -7.53
CA TYR A 134 12.28 32.82 -7.31
C TYR A 134 12.61 33.01 -5.81
N THR A 135 11.72 32.64 -4.89
CA THR A 135 11.95 32.71 -3.43
C THR A 135 12.10 31.32 -2.82
N LYS A 136 12.91 31.21 -1.76
CA LYS A 136 13.05 29.96 -0.99
C LYS A 136 11.71 29.42 -0.48
N ARG A 137 10.78 30.31 -0.10
CA ARG A 137 9.45 29.94 0.37
C ARG A 137 8.62 29.26 -0.72
N ARG A 138 8.63 29.82 -1.94
CA ARG A 138 7.94 29.22 -3.10
C ARG A 138 8.57 27.90 -3.53
N GLU A 139 9.89 27.79 -3.42
CA GLU A 139 10.62 26.55 -3.70
C GLU A 139 10.25 25.43 -2.72
N VAL A 140 10.06 25.74 -1.42
CA VAL A 140 9.56 24.76 -0.43
C VAL A 140 8.16 24.27 -0.78
N PHE A 141 7.21 25.17 -1.08
CA PHE A 141 5.86 24.75 -1.49
C PHE A 141 5.88 23.89 -2.74
N TYR A 142 6.70 24.26 -3.72
CA TYR A 142 6.86 23.49 -4.95
C TYR A 142 7.32 22.06 -4.69
N TRP A 143 8.42 21.88 -3.95
CA TRP A 143 8.93 20.53 -3.66
C TRP A 143 8.01 19.72 -2.74
N LEU A 144 7.31 20.38 -1.81
CA LEU A 144 6.32 19.72 -0.96
C LEU A 144 5.10 19.26 -1.75
N THR A 145 4.60 20.10 -2.66
CA THR A 145 3.56 19.72 -3.61
C THR A 145 4.00 18.52 -4.42
N ILE A 146 5.23 18.54 -4.96
CA ILE A 146 5.77 17.41 -5.73
C ILE A 146 5.81 16.14 -4.87
N LEU A 147 6.34 16.19 -3.66
CA LEU A 147 6.40 15.03 -2.75
C LEU A 147 5.02 14.39 -2.57
N PHE A 148 4.01 15.19 -2.20
CA PHE A 148 2.67 14.67 -1.99
C PHE A 148 1.98 14.23 -3.29
N THR A 149 2.28 14.85 -4.44
CA THR A 149 1.78 14.36 -5.74
C THR A 149 2.35 12.98 -6.09
N PHE A 150 3.61 12.72 -5.71
CA PHE A 150 4.23 11.42 -5.94
C PHE A 150 3.62 10.35 -5.04
N ALA A 151 3.54 10.60 -3.73
CA ALA A 151 2.96 9.66 -2.79
C ALA A 151 1.46 9.39 -3.08
N LEU A 152 0.69 10.44 -3.37
CA LEU A 152 -0.71 10.28 -3.80
C LEU A 152 -0.82 9.47 -5.08
N GLY A 153 0.05 9.73 -6.06
CA GLY A 153 -0.03 9.09 -7.36
C GLY A 153 0.30 7.60 -7.33
N THR A 154 1.21 7.17 -6.44
CA THR A 154 1.44 5.74 -6.16
C THR A 154 0.21 5.14 -5.49
N ALA A 155 -0.27 5.72 -4.38
CA ALA A 155 -1.45 5.20 -3.66
C ALA A 155 -2.70 5.05 -4.54
N VAL A 156 -2.96 6.03 -5.42
CA VAL A 156 -4.08 5.97 -6.39
C VAL A 156 -3.82 4.95 -7.50
N GLY A 157 -2.57 4.83 -7.95
CA GLY A 157 -2.17 3.83 -8.94
C GLY A 157 -2.52 2.44 -8.46
N ASP A 158 -1.96 2.05 -7.31
CA ASP A 158 -2.08 0.72 -6.72
C ASP A 158 -3.53 0.42 -6.33
N LEU A 159 -4.24 1.43 -5.81
CA LEU A 159 -5.67 1.32 -5.51
C LEU A 159 -6.49 0.93 -6.75
N TYR A 160 -6.21 1.55 -7.90
CA TYR A 160 -6.94 1.26 -9.13
C TYR A 160 -6.45 -0.03 -9.81
N SER A 161 -5.14 -0.28 -9.88
CA SER A 161 -4.60 -1.45 -10.56
C SER A 161 -4.80 -2.75 -9.79
N GLU A 162 -4.57 -2.73 -8.47
CA GLU A 162 -4.53 -3.92 -7.63
C GLU A 162 -5.86 -4.12 -6.89
N GLN A 163 -6.25 -3.18 -6.02
CA GLN A 163 -7.45 -3.36 -5.19
C GLN A 163 -8.76 -3.36 -5.98
N LEU A 164 -8.86 -2.52 -7.02
CA LEU A 164 -10.02 -2.48 -7.91
C LEU A 164 -9.91 -3.46 -9.09
N GLY A 165 -8.80 -4.18 -9.23
CA GLY A 165 -8.62 -5.22 -10.23
C GLY A 165 -8.71 -4.73 -11.69
N LEU A 166 -8.48 -3.44 -11.96
CA LEU A 166 -8.43 -2.94 -13.35
C LEU A 166 -7.21 -3.49 -14.10
N GLY A 167 -6.16 -3.85 -13.37
CA GLY A 167 -4.85 -4.19 -13.92
C GLY A 167 -4.08 -2.95 -14.39
N TYR A 168 -2.76 -3.12 -14.50
CA TYR A 168 -1.83 -2.03 -14.81
C TYR A 168 -2.10 -1.39 -16.19
N PHE A 169 -2.36 -2.20 -17.23
CA PHE A 169 -2.58 -1.68 -18.59
C PHE A 169 -3.83 -0.78 -18.69
N ASN A 170 -4.96 -1.21 -18.12
CA ASN A 170 -6.21 -0.46 -18.21
C ASN A 170 -6.17 0.80 -17.34
N THR A 171 -5.49 0.75 -16.20
CA THR A 171 -5.27 1.91 -15.33
C THR A 171 -4.45 2.97 -16.08
N GLY A 172 -3.32 2.57 -16.68
CA GLY A 172 -2.50 3.47 -17.51
C GLY A 172 -3.29 4.09 -18.68
N LEU A 173 -4.09 3.29 -19.39
CA LEU A 173 -4.91 3.76 -20.50
C LEU A 173 -5.97 4.78 -20.06
N THR A 174 -6.66 4.51 -18.95
CA THR A 174 -7.65 5.44 -18.36
C THR A 174 -7.00 6.78 -18.02
N VAL A 175 -5.82 6.76 -17.40
CA VAL A 175 -5.09 7.99 -17.04
C VAL A 175 -4.67 8.77 -18.30
N ILE A 176 -4.21 8.09 -19.36
CA ILE A 176 -3.91 8.75 -20.66
C ILE A 176 -5.15 9.44 -21.23
N ILE A 177 -6.31 8.79 -21.19
CA ILE A 177 -7.57 9.36 -21.67
C ILE A 177 -7.93 10.62 -20.88
N ILE A 178 -7.81 10.59 -19.56
CA ILE A 178 -8.08 11.75 -18.71
C ILE A 178 -7.11 12.90 -19.02
N ILE A 179 -5.82 12.60 -19.22
CA ILE A 179 -4.82 13.61 -19.63
C ILE A 179 -5.20 14.23 -20.99
N ALA A 180 -5.62 13.40 -21.96
CA ALA A 180 -6.05 13.89 -23.27
C ALA A 180 -7.29 14.79 -23.17
N ILE A 181 -8.29 14.40 -22.37
CA ILE A 181 -9.48 15.22 -22.08
C ILE A 181 -9.07 16.56 -21.47
N MET A 182 -8.14 16.55 -20.51
CA MET A 182 -7.65 17.78 -19.88
C MET A 182 -6.93 18.70 -20.89
N TYR A 183 -6.14 18.13 -21.80
CA TYR A 183 -5.50 18.88 -22.88
C TYR A 183 -6.53 19.55 -23.81
N PHE A 184 -7.56 18.81 -24.23
CA PHE A 184 -8.65 19.38 -25.04
C PHE A 184 -9.45 20.43 -24.27
N ALA A 185 -9.68 20.23 -22.97
CA ALA A 185 -10.37 21.17 -22.12
C ALA A 185 -9.58 22.47 -21.94
N TRP A 186 -8.27 22.40 -21.76
CA TRP A 186 -7.41 23.57 -21.79
C TRP A 186 -7.45 24.27 -23.17
N LYS A 187 -7.35 23.50 -24.26
CA LYS A 187 -7.26 24.06 -25.61
C LYS A 187 -8.57 24.71 -26.11
N TRP A 188 -9.71 24.13 -25.78
CA TRP A 188 -11.02 24.54 -26.32
C TRP A 188 -11.93 25.18 -25.28
N LEU A 189 -11.91 24.74 -24.02
CA LEU A 189 -12.74 25.32 -22.94
C LEU A 189 -12.04 26.47 -22.19
N ARG A 190 -10.82 26.87 -22.61
CA ARG A 190 -10.05 27.99 -22.04
C ARG A 190 -9.89 27.88 -20.51
N ILE A 191 -9.69 26.66 -20.01
CA ILE A 191 -9.36 26.40 -18.61
C ILE A 191 -8.01 27.05 -18.28
N ASP A 192 -7.86 27.49 -17.03
CA ASP A 192 -6.61 28.07 -16.53
C ASP A 192 -5.41 27.13 -16.76
N ALA A 193 -4.32 27.69 -17.29
CA ALA A 193 -3.14 26.91 -17.67
C ALA A 193 -2.38 26.33 -16.47
N VAL A 194 -2.41 27.01 -15.31
CA VAL A 194 -1.74 26.54 -14.08
C VAL A 194 -2.51 25.36 -13.50
N LEU A 195 -3.83 25.43 -13.51
CA LEU A 195 -4.68 24.34 -13.07
C LEU A 195 -4.56 23.11 -13.99
N ALA A 196 -4.65 23.31 -15.31
CA ALA A 196 -4.50 22.21 -16.26
C ALA A 196 -3.13 21.55 -16.12
N PHE A 197 -2.08 22.35 -15.90
CA PHE A 197 -0.74 21.85 -15.60
C PHE A 197 -0.74 20.95 -14.37
N TRP A 198 -1.28 21.41 -13.22
CA TRP A 198 -1.21 20.63 -11.98
C TRP A 198 -1.99 19.34 -12.05
N VAL A 199 -3.15 19.34 -12.72
CA VAL A 199 -3.93 18.12 -12.92
C VAL A 199 -3.16 17.11 -13.78
N VAL A 200 -2.64 17.53 -14.93
CA VAL A 200 -1.82 16.64 -15.77
C VAL A 200 -0.58 16.19 -15.02
N TYR A 201 0.07 17.07 -14.26
CA TYR A 201 1.24 16.75 -13.46
C TYR A 201 0.95 15.67 -12.41
N ILE A 202 -0.16 15.77 -11.68
CA ILE A 202 -0.59 14.76 -10.71
C ILE A 202 -0.85 13.42 -11.43
N LEU A 203 -1.59 13.46 -12.55
CA LEU A 203 -1.95 12.26 -13.31
C LEU A 203 -0.76 11.56 -13.98
N THR A 204 0.33 12.26 -14.26
CA THR A 204 1.54 11.61 -14.80
C THR A 204 2.14 10.58 -13.82
N ARG A 205 1.86 10.66 -12.51
CA ARG A 205 2.38 9.68 -11.56
C ARG A 205 1.65 8.34 -11.62
N PRO A 206 0.31 8.25 -11.46
CA PRO A 206 -0.40 6.98 -11.65
C PRO A 206 -0.09 6.34 -13.00
N LEU A 207 0.03 7.15 -14.07
CA LEU A 207 0.47 6.67 -15.37
C LEU A 207 1.86 6.03 -15.33
N GLY A 208 2.81 6.68 -14.67
CA GLY A 208 4.18 6.20 -14.55
C GLY A 208 4.31 4.91 -13.76
N ALA A 209 3.58 4.80 -12.64
CA ALA A 209 3.51 3.60 -11.80
C ALA A 209 2.92 2.44 -12.60
N SER A 210 1.71 2.60 -13.13
CA SER A 210 1.06 1.57 -13.95
C SER A 210 1.90 1.14 -15.17
N LEU A 211 2.63 2.05 -15.81
CA LEU A 211 3.53 1.68 -16.91
C LEU A 211 4.76 0.91 -16.41
N GLY A 212 5.29 1.29 -15.25
CA GLY A 212 6.39 0.60 -14.59
C GLY A 212 6.04 -0.83 -14.23
N ASP A 213 4.93 -1.01 -13.52
CA ASP A 213 4.44 -2.31 -13.08
C ASP A 213 4.03 -3.19 -14.24
N TYR A 214 3.37 -2.60 -15.25
CA TYR A 214 3.04 -3.32 -16.47
C TYR A 214 4.30 -3.84 -17.18
N LEU A 215 5.43 -3.16 -17.11
CA LEU A 215 6.68 -3.61 -17.75
C LEU A 215 7.46 -4.58 -16.84
N SER A 216 7.52 -4.31 -15.54
CA SER A 216 8.34 -5.04 -14.57
C SER A 216 7.71 -6.34 -14.09
N GLN A 217 6.41 -6.33 -13.76
CA GLN A 217 5.73 -7.46 -13.13
C GLN A 217 5.56 -8.65 -14.08
N THR A 218 5.35 -9.83 -13.50
CA THR A 218 5.22 -11.08 -14.26
C THR A 218 3.94 -11.10 -15.09
N LYS A 219 3.89 -11.99 -16.09
CA LYS A 219 2.68 -12.20 -16.91
C LYS A 219 1.48 -12.72 -16.10
N LEU A 220 1.73 -13.33 -14.95
CA LEU A 220 0.70 -13.81 -14.04
C LEU A 220 0.01 -12.63 -13.34
N ASN A 221 0.77 -11.61 -12.93
CA ASN A 221 0.23 -10.41 -12.29
C ASN A 221 -0.28 -9.35 -13.32
N GLY A 222 -0.41 -9.72 -14.60
CA GLY A 222 -0.87 -8.80 -15.65
C GLY A 222 0.21 -7.86 -16.23
N GLY A 223 1.49 -8.11 -15.94
CA GLY A 223 2.65 -7.41 -16.52
C GLY A 223 3.29 -8.14 -17.72
N LEU A 224 4.33 -7.54 -18.31
CA LEU A 224 5.04 -8.05 -19.48
C LEU A 224 6.19 -9.00 -19.12
N GLY A 225 6.63 -9.01 -17.87
CA GLY A 225 7.67 -9.89 -17.35
C GLY A 225 9.09 -9.51 -17.73
N LEU A 226 9.37 -8.22 -17.99
CA LEU A 226 10.74 -7.77 -18.27
C LEU A 226 11.62 -7.75 -17.01
N GLY A 227 11.00 -7.78 -15.82
CA GLY A 227 11.67 -7.69 -14.54
C GLY A 227 12.05 -6.25 -14.18
N THR A 228 12.09 -5.98 -12.88
CA THR A 228 12.43 -4.68 -12.27
C THR A 228 13.81 -4.17 -12.69
N THR A 229 14.80 -5.06 -12.75
CA THR A 229 16.21 -4.72 -13.09
C THR A 229 16.37 -4.20 -14.52
N ILE A 230 15.88 -4.94 -15.52
CA ILE A 230 16.05 -4.58 -16.93
C ILE A 230 15.24 -3.31 -17.22
N THR A 231 14.02 -3.23 -16.69
CA THR A 231 13.15 -2.07 -16.85
C THR A 231 13.80 -0.81 -16.26
N SER A 232 14.31 -0.88 -15.03
CA SER A 232 15.01 0.24 -14.38
C SER A 232 16.22 0.73 -15.21
N ILE A 233 17.05 -0.18 -15.72
CA ILE A 233 18.23 0.18 -16.52
C ILE A 233 17.82 0.89 -17.81
N ILE A 234 16.82 0.38 -18.53
CA ILE A 234 16.33 0.99 -19.78
C ILE A 234 15.86 2.42 -19.54
N PHE A 235 15.04 2.63 -18.52
CA PHE A 235 14.50 3.96 -18.26
C PHE A 235 15.55 4.91 -17.68
N LEU A 236 16.45 4.46 -16.80
CA LEU A 236 17.56 5.28 -16.31
C LEU A 236 18.49 5.71 -17.47
N ALA A 237 18.79 4.81 -18.39
CA ALA A 237 19.58 5.13 -19.59
C ALA A 237 18.85 6.14 -20.50
N ALA A 238 17.53 5.98 -20.68
CA ALA A 238 16.72 6.93 -21.44
C ALA A 238 16.69 8.32 -20.78
N ILE A 239 16.49 8.40 -19.46
CA ILE A 239 16.56 9.66 -18.70
C ILE A 239 17.92 10.32 -18.90
N LEU A 240 19.02 9.56 -18.72
CA LEU A 240 20.36 10.07 -18.88
C LEU A 240 20.58 10.62 -20.30
N ALA A 241 20.12 9.90 -21.33
CA ALA A 241 20.22 10.34 -22.72
C ALA A 241 19.47 11.65 -22.97
N VAL A 242 18.26 11.80 -22.44
CA VAL A 242 17.50 13.04 -22.59
C VAL A 242 18.11 14.18 -21.77
N ILE A 243 18.63 13.93 -20.57
CA ILE A 243 19.33 14.95 -19.77
C ILE A 243 20.59 15.41 -20.50
N ILE A 244 21.40 14.50 -21.06
CA ILE A 244 22.59 14.85 -21.85
C ILE A 244 22.18 15.67 -23.08
N PHE A 245 21.12 15.25 -23.79
CA PHE A 245 20.58 15.98 -24.92
C PHE A 245 20.15 17.40 -24.54
N LEU A 246 19.42 17.59 -23.44
CA LEU A 246 19.02 18.92 -22.95
C LEU A 246 20.22 19.75 -22.50
N ALA A 247 21.18 19.14 -21.81
CA ALA A 247 22.40 19.83 -21.37
C ALA A 247 23.22 20.36 -22.56
N ILE A 248 23.28 19.62 -23.67
CA ILE A 248 23.98 20.02 -24.90
C ILE A 248 23.15 21.06 -25.67
N THR A 249 21.87 20.79 -25.90
CA THR A 249 21.02 21.60 -26.78
C THR A 249 20.51 22.87 -26.12
N LYS A 250 20.46 22.92 -24.78
CA LYS A 250 19.98 24.05 -23.97
C LYS A 250 18.58 24.52 -24.35
N ILE A 251 17.79 23.70 -25.05
CA ILE A 251 16.45 24.01 -25.55
C ILE A 251 15.49 24.33 -24.39
N ASP A 252 15.72 23.72 -23.23
CA ASP A 252 14.99 23.94 -21.98
C ASP A 252 15.40 25.21 -21.22
N THR A 253 16.45 25.90 -21.67
CA THR A 253 16.95 27.16 -21.10
C THR A 253 16.84 28.36 -22.05
N SER A 254 16.68 28.11 -23.36
CA SER A 254 16.61 29.17 -24.36
C SER A 254 15.22 29.78 -24.40
N ILE A 255 15.12 31.06 -24.03
CA ILE A 255 13.92 31.88 -24.26
C ILE A 255 13.71 31.93 -25.78
N LYS A 256 12.91 31.02 -26.34
CA LYS A 256 12.35 31.27 -27.67
C LYS A 256 11.47 32.48 -27.46
N SER A 257 11.92 33.63 -27.97
CA SER A 257 11.14 34.87 -27.95
C SER A 257 9.88 34.62 -28.76
N ALA A 258 8.85 34.11 -28.10
CA ALA A 258 7.50 34.10 -28.60
C ALA A 258 7.04 35.55 -28.57
N THR A 259 7.34 36.27 -29.64
CA THR A 259 6.46 37.31 -30.17
C THR A 259 5.17 36.62 -30.60
N THR A 260 4.37 36.16 -29.63
CA THR A 260 2.97 35.78 -29.79
C THR A 260 2.32 35.98 -28.43
N ASP A 261 1.56 37.07 -28.34
CA ASP A 261 0.62 37.44 -27.29
C ASP A 261 1.17 37.61 -25.86
N ALA A 262 1.91 38.72 -25.69
CA ALA A 262 2.01 39.45 -24.43
C ALA A 262 0.66 40.08 -24.03
N GLY A 263 -0.39 39.27 -23.93
CA GLY A 263 -1.78 39.69 -23.72
C GLY A 263 -2.59 38.87 -22.72
N GLN A 264 -1.99 37.94 -21.95
CA GLN A 264 -2.78 37.14 -20.99
C GLN A 264 -2.14 36.88 -19.61
N ALA A 265 -1.05 37.57 -19.26
CA ALA A 265 -0.45 37.49 -17.92
C ALA A 265 -0.97 38.56 -16.96
N GLN A 266 -2.29 38.75 -16.90
CA GLN A 266 -2.98 39.42 -15.79
C GLN A 266 -4.49 39.21 -15.96
N HIS A 267 -5.03 38.13 -15.41
CA HIS A 267 -6.45 38.07 -15.16
C HIS A 267 -6.70 37.50 -13.77
N ASN A 268 -6.71 38.41 -12.78
CA ASN A 268 -7.63 38.27 -11.66
C ASN A 268 -9.04 38.23 -12.25
N LYS A 269 -9.56 37.03 -12.55
CA LYS A 269 -11.00 36.82 -12.72
C LYS A 269 -11.52 36.11 -11.48
N PRO A 270 -12.64 36.55 -10.89
CA PRO A 270 -13.33 35.81 -9.81
C PRO A 270 -13.74 34.39 -10.25
N ASN A 271 -13.71 34.10 -11.56
CA ASN A 271 -14.05 32.80 -12.13
C ASN A 271 -12.92 31.76 -12.02
N VAL A 272 -11.65 32.12 -11.76
CA VAL A 272 -10.57 31.13 -11.70
C VAL A 272 -10.72 30.23 -10.47
N LEU A 273 -11.05 30.83 -9.33
CA LEU A 273 -11.28 30.09 -8.09
C LEU A 273 -12.53 29.21 -8.21
N VAL A 274 -13.60 29.73 -8.85
CA VAL A 274 -14.82 28.96 -9.15
C VAL A 274 -14.54 27.82 -10.13
N GLN A 275 -13.78 28.04 -11.20
CA GLN A 275 -13.34 27.00 -12.13
C GLN A 275 -12.47 25.96 -11.44
N THR A 276 -11.61 26.39 -10.51
CA THR A 276 -10.74 25.50 -9.73
C THR A 276 -11.54 24.60 -8.80
N VAL A 277 -12.44 25.20 -8.03
CA VAL A 277 -13.34 24.44 -7.14
C VAL A 277 -14.25 23.53 -7.95
N ALA A 278 -14.84 24.02 -9.05
CA ALA A 278 -15.68 23.21 -9.91
C ALA A 278 -14.92 22.01 -10.51
N LEU A 279 -13.70 22.22 -11.02
CA LEU A 279 -12.91 21.13 -11.60
C LEU A 279 -12.48 20.11 -10.53
N LEU A 280 -12.04 20.57 -9.36
CA LEU A 280 -11.69 19.68 -8.25
C LEU A 280 -12.91 18.88 -7.76
N CYS A 281 -14.08 19.52 -7.66
CA CYS A 281 -15.32 18.82 -7.33
C CYS A 281 -15.72 17.80 -8.39
N ILE A 282 -15.55 18.12 -9.68
CA ILE A 282 -15.81 17.17 -10.78
C ILE A 282 -14.83 16.00 -10.71
N PHE A 283 -13.54 16.25 -10.50
CA PHE A 283 -12.53 15.19 -10.36
C PHE A 283 -12.80 14.30 -9.14
N LEU A 284 -13.15 14.89 -8.00
CA LEU A 284 -13.52 14.14 -6.80
C LEU A 284 -14.80 13.35 -7.01
N ALA A 285 -15.83 13.94 -7.61
CA ALA A 285 -17.10 13.26 -7.87
C ALA A 285 -16.94 12.13 -8.91
N ALA A 286 -16.14 12.35 -9.95
CA ALA A 286 -15.82 11.33 -10.95
C ALA A 286 -14.98 10.21 -10.33
N GLY A 287 -13.93 10.54 -9.56
CA GLY A 287 -13.10 9.55 -8.88
C GLY A 287 -13.88 8.73 -7.85
N ILE A 288 -14.69 9.36 -7.00
CA ILE A 288 -15.57 8.67 -6.05
C ILE A 288 -16.63 7.85 -6.78
N GLY A 289 -17.21 8.39 -7.85
CA GLY A 289 -18.24 7.71 -8.66
C GLY A 289 -17.68 6.46 -9.36
N GLU A 290 -16.52 6.57 -9.99
CA GLU A 290 -15.81 5.44 -10.61
C GLU A 290 -15.40 4.41 -9.55
N TYR A 291 -14.84 4.85 -8.41
CA TYR A 291 -14.50 3.97 -7.30
C TYR A 291 -15.71 3.20 -6.79
N VAL A 292 -16.84 3.88 -6.52
CA VAL A 292 -18.08 3.25 -6.05
C VAL A 292 -18.66 2.32 -7.11
N GLN A 293 -18.65 2.72 -8.38
CA GLN A 293 -19.14 1.90 -9.47
C GLN A 293 -18.32 0.62 -9.64
N LEU A 294 -16.99 0.72 -9.61
CA LEU A 294 -16.11 -0.45 -9.69
C LEU A 294 -16.26 -1.34 -8.47
N SER A 295 -16.24 -0.76 -7.27
CA SER A 295 -16.43 -1.50 -6.02
C SER A 295 -17.79 -2.23 -5.98
N ASN A 296 -18.84 -1.61 -6.50
CA ASN A 296 -20.17 -2.22 -6.64
C ASN A 296 -20.21 -3.27 -7.76
N LYS A 297 -19.50 -3.06 -8.87
CA LYS A 297 -19.43 -4.04 -9.97
C LYS A 297 -18.75 -5.31 -9.50
N ILE A 298 -17.65 -5.19 -8.77
CA ILE A 298 -16.97 -6.30 -8.09
C ILE A 298 -17.97 -7.01 -7.14
N ALA A 299 -18.68 -6.24 -6.30
CA ALA A 299 -19.70 -6.79 -5.41
C ALA A 299 -20.89 -7.47 -6.13
N SER A 300 -21.22 -7.03 -7.36
CA SER A 300 -22.34 -7.57 -8.14
C SER A 300 -21.98 -8.83 -8.94
N GLN A 301 -20.75 -8.94 -9.45
CA GLN A 301 -20.25 -10.15 -10.12
C GLN A 301 -20.18 -11.35 -9.15
N LEU A 302 -20.08 -11.05 -7.86
CA LEU A 302 -20.18 -11.97 -6.72
C LEU A 302 -21.59 -12.57 -6.51
N ASN A 303 -22.65 -11.85 -6.88
CA ASN A 303 -24.03 -12.27 -6.67
C ASN A 303 -24.61 -13.10 -7.83
N SER A 304 -23.95 -13.11 -8.99
CA SER A 304 -24.38 -13.87 -10.18
C SER A 304 -23.85 -15.31 -10.24
N SER A 305 -22.97 -15.71 -9.32
CA SER A 305 -22.32 -17.02 -9.28
C SER A 305 -22.83 -17.82 -8.08
N GLY A 306 -24.04 -18.39 -8.19
CA GLY A 306 -24.48 -19.54 -7.40
C GLY A 306 -25.03 -19.29 -5.98
N SER A 307 -26.34 -19.52 -5.87
CA SER A 307 -27.13 -19.93 -4.67
C SER A 307 -27.24 -18.94 -3.50
N GLU A 308 -28.50 -18.69 -3.10
CA GLU A 308 -28.89 -17.94 -1.92
C GLU A 308 -28.22 -18.47 -0.64
N ALA A 309 -27.03 -17.97 -0.35
CA ALA A 309 -26.37 -18.10 0.94
C ALA A 309 -26.13 -16.69 1.48
N LYS A 310 -26.67 -16.47 2.68
CA LYS A 310 -26.56 -15.29 3.55
C LYS A 310 -25.27 -14.50 3.31
N ALA A 311 -25.39 -13.21 3.00
CA ALA A 311 -24.34 -12.30 2.49
C ALA A 311 -23.14 -12.01 3.43
N ASP A 312 -22.93 -12.79 4.49
CA ASP A 312 -21.93 -12.55 5.54
C ASP A 312 -21.00 -13.76 5.79
N SER A 313 -20.92 -14.74 4.88
CA SER A 313 -20.13 -15.97 5.11
C SER A 313 -19.39 -16.47 3.87
N LEU A 314 -18.17 -16.99 4.08
CA LEU A 314 -17.33 -17.63 3.07
C LEU A 314 -17.77 -19.07 2.73
N ALA A 315 -18.83 -19.58 3.36
CA ALA A 315 -19.34 -20.93 3.13
C ALA A 315 -19.72 -21.17 1.66
N GLY A 316 -19.29 -22.30 1.10
CA GLY A 316 -19.50 -22.68 -0.30
C GLY A 316 -18.60 -21.96 -1.32
N LYS A 317 -17.84 -20.94 -0.90
CA LYS A 317 -17.01 -20.09 -1.79
C LYS A 317 -15.53 -20.51 -1.81
N LEU A 318 -15.13 -21.52 -1.04
CA LEU A 318 -13.74 -21.94 -0.90
C LEU A 318 -13.40 -23.24 -1.64
N THR A 319 -14.36 -23.78 -2.40
CA THR A 319 -14.27 -25.11 -3.03
C THR A 319 -13.09 -25.24 -4.00
N ASP A 320 -12.78 -24.19 -4.75
CA ASP A 320 -11.67 -24.21 -5.71
C ASP A 320 -10.31 -24.28 -4.98
N PHE A 321 -10.14 -23.56 -3.87
CA PHE A 321 -8.94 -23.64 -3.02
C PHE A 321 -8.78 -25.02 -2.38
N VAL A 322 -9.89 -25.60 -1.89
CA VAL A 322 -9.89 -26.97 -1.36
C VAL A 322 -9.43 -27.97 -2.42
N ASN A 323 -9.84 -27.81 -3.68
CA ASN A 323 -9.42 -28.70 -4.76
C ASN A 323 -7.92 -28.55 -5.06
N ILE A 324 -7.41 -27.32 -5.13
CA ILE A 324 -5.98 -27.05 -5.37
C ILE A 324 -5.11 -27.67 -4.26
N GLU A 325 -5.46 -27.45 -2.98
CA GLU A 325 -4.69 -28.03 -1.87
C GLU A 325 -4.77 -29.56 -1.82
N ASN A 326 -5.90 -30.16 -2.22
CA ASN A 326 -6.00 -31.62 -2.35
C ASN A 326 -5.14 -32.17 -3.50
N GLU A 327 -5.06 -31.47 -4.62
CA GLU A 327 -4.16 -31.82 -5.73
C GLU A 327 -2.69 -31.72 -5.31
N MET A 328 -2.33 -30.67 -4.57
CA MET A 328 -1.00 -30.51 -3.97
C MET A 328 -0.67 -31.65 -2.99
N LEU A 329 -1.60 -31.99 -2.10
CA LEU A 329 -1.41 -33.08 -1.14
C LEU A 329 -1.22 -34.43 -1.84
N ASN A 330 -1.96 -34.69 -2.93
CA ASN A 330 -1.77 -35.87 -3.77
C ASN A 330 -0.40 -35.87 -4.47
N ALA A 331 0.06 -34.72 -4.97
CA ALA A 331 1.39 -34.60 -5.57
C ALA A 331 2.50 -34.90 -4.54
N ILE A 332 2.40 -34.35 -3.32
CA ILE A 332 3.35 -34.65 -2.23
C ILE A 332 3.32 -36.12 -1.82
N ASN A 333 2.14 -36.76 -1.77
CA ASN A 333 2.03 -38.19 -1.49
C ASN A 333 2.70 -39.07 -2.56
N ASN A 334 2.76 -38.59 -3.80
CA ASN A 334 3.43 -39.26 -4.92
C ASN A 334 4.91 -38.85 -5.08
N ASN A 335 5.47 -38.06 -4.15
CA ASN A 335 6.81 -37.46 -4.23
C ASN A 335 7.02 -36.55 -5.46
N ASP A 336 5.95 -35.95 -5.97
CA ASP A 336 5.98 -35.01 -7.10
C ASP A 336 6.01 -33.56 -6.61
N PHE A 337 7.14 -33.15 -6.05
CA PHE A 337 7.33 -31.79 -5.50
C PHE A 337 7.28 -30.71 -6.57
N ALA A 338 7.59 -31.04 -7.83
CA ALA A 338 7.55 -30.09 -8.93
C ALA A 338 6.10 -29.67 -9.25
N ASN A 339 5.16 -30.62 -9.25
CA ASN A 339 3.74 -30.30 -9.41
C ASN A 339 3.12 -29.68 -8.14
N ALA A 340 3.59 -30.06 -6.95
CA ALA A 340 3.17 -29.38 -5.71
C ALA A 340 3.56 -27.89 -5.71
N LYS A 341 4.77 -27.55 -6.17
CA LYS A 341 5.23 -26.16 -6.31
C LYS A 341 4.41 -25.37 -7.33
N LYS A 342 4.08 -25.97 -8.48
CA LYS A 342 3.14 -25.36 -9.44
C LYS A 342 1.75 -25.17 -8.84
N GLY A 343 1.29 -26.11 -8.03
CA GLY A 343 0.05 -26.00 -7.27
C GLY A 343 0.08 -24.83 -6.29
N ALA A 344 1.18 -24.65 -5.56
CA ALA A 344 1.40 -23.51 -4.66
C ALA A 344 1.36 -22.17 -5.42
N ASP A 345 2.02 -22.08 -6.58
CA ASP A 345 1.97 -20.89 -7.44
C ASP A 345 0.56 -20.58 -7.95
N ASN A 346 -0.23 -21.62 -8.26
CA ASN A 346 -1.62 -21.47 -8.66
C ASN A 346 -2.52 -21.09 -7.48
N LEU A 347 -2.26 -21.63 -6.29
CA LEU A 347 -2.99 -21.34 -5.05
C LEU A 347 -2.83 -19.87 -4.66
N GLU A 348 -1.60 -19.37 -4.59
CA GLU A 348 -1.29 -17.97 -4.29
C GLU A 348 -2.00 -17.04 -5.28
N HIS A 349 -1.82 -17.28 -6.58
CA HIS A 349 -2.45 -16.43 -7.60
C HIS A 349 -3.98 -16.39 -7.48
N GLN A 350 -4.64 -17.54 -7.30
CA GLN A 350 -6.10 -17.58 -7.17
C GLN A 350 -6.57 -16.96 -5.86
N TRP A 351 -5.81 -17.13 -4.78
CA TRP A 351 -6.13 -16.59 -3.46
C TRP A 351 -6.02 -15.06 -3.46
N ASP A 352 -4.93 -14.51 -3.98
CA ASP A 352 -4.70 -13.06 -4.12
C ASP A 352 -5.73 -12.41 -5.06
N THR A 353 -6.03 -13.08 -6.18
CA THR A 353 -7.08 -12.61 -7.11
C THR A 353 -8.45 -12.55 -6.41
N ALA A 354 -8.71 -13.46 -5.48
CA ALA A 354 -9.95 -13.52 -4.73
C ALA A 354 -9.94 -12.68 -3.45
N GLU A 355 -8.79 -12.20 -2.96
CA GLU A 355 -8.65 -11.46 -1.71
C GLU A 355 -9.66 -10.30 -1.58
N PRO A 356 -9.76 -9.36 -2.56
CA PRO A 356 -10.64 -8.19 -2.40
C PRO A 356 -12.11 -8.59 -2.22
N THR A 357 -12.46 -9.76 -2.75
CA THR A 357 -13.79 -10.36 -2.70
C THR A 357 -14.02 -11.08 -1.37
N LEU A 358 -13.13 -12.01 -1.00
CA LEU A 358 -13.30 -12.84 0.19
C LEU A 358 -13.16 -12.02 1.48
N ARG A 359 -12.19 -11.11 1.52
CA ARG A 359 -11.93 -10.22 2.65
C ARG A 359 -13.08 -9.25 2.92
N LYS A 360 -13.83 -8.85 1.89
CA LYS A 360 -15.02 -7.98 2.03
C LYS A 360 -16.22 -8.74 2.60
N ILE A 361 -16.34 -10.04 2.32
CA ILE A 361 -17.43 -10.89 2.82
C ILE A 361 -17.21 -11.21 4.30
N ASP A 362 -16.02 -11.68 4.65
CA ASP A 362 -15.65 -11.97 6.03
C ASP A 362 -14.15 -11.79 6.22
N SER A 363 -13.75 -10.54 6.52
CA SER A 363 -12.35 -10.20 6.78
C SER A 363 -11.71 -11.03 7.89
N SER A 364 -12.50 -11.48 8.88
CA SER A 364 -11.96 -12.19 10.04
C SER A 364 -11.64 -13.64 9.73
N THR A 365 -12.53 -14.31 9.01
CA THR A 365 -12.33 -15.68 8.56
C THR A 365 -11.36 -15.72 7.37
N TRP A 366 -11.37 -14.70 6.52
CA TRP A 366 -10.38 -14.56 5.44
C TRP A 366 -8.95 -14.49 6.00
N THR A 367 -8.67 -13.62 6.98
CA THR A 367 -7.33 -13.51 7.59
C THR A 367 -6.89 -14.82 8.30
N GLU A 368 -7.85 -15.59 8.82
CA GLU A 368 -7.55 -16.89 9.43
C GLU A 368 -7.13 -17.93 8.39
N ILE A 369 -7.79 -17.97 7.23
CA ILE A 369 -7.45 -18.86 6.11
C ILE A 369 -6.15 -18.38 5.42
N ASP A 370 -5.98 -17.08 5.27
CA ASP A 370 -4.81 -16.45 4.67
C ASP A 370 -3.52 -16.88 5.39
N GLY A 371 -3.53 -16.83 6.72
CA GLY A 371 -2.41 -17.31 7.52
C GLY A 371 -2.11 -18.81 7.38
N THR A 372 -3.11 -19.67 7.10
CA THR A 372 -2.84 -21.10 6.83
C THR A 372 -2.28 -21.33 5.43
N ILE A 373 -2.75 -20.57 4.45
CA ILE A 373 -2.23 -20.61 3.08
C ILE A 373 -0.77 -20.12 3.04
N ASP A 374 -0.43 -19.05 3.76
CA ASP A 374 0.95 -18.58 3.90
C ASP A 374 1.89 -19.67 4.42
N VAL A 375 1.44 -20.45 5.42
CA VAL A 375 2.20 -21.59 5.96
C VAL A 375 2.37 -22.69 4.91
N VAL A 376 1.35 -22.95 4.09
CA VAL A 376 1.44 -23.90 2.95
C VAL A 376 2.43 -23.41 1.91
N LEU A 377 2.35 -22.15 1.49
CA LEU A 377 3.26 -21.55 0.51
C LEU A 377 4.69 -21.57 1.01
N ALA A 378 4.91 -21.20 2.27
CA ALA A 378 6.23 -21.20 2.91
C ALA A 378 6.81 -22.61 3.04
N ALA A 379 5.99 -23.62 3.34
CA ALA A 379 6.43 -25.01 3.41
C ALA A 379 6.81 -25.54 2.02
N VAL A 380 5.87 -25.49 1.07
CA VAL A 380 6.01 -26.15 -0.25
C VAL A 380 7.07 -25.47 -1.15
N ARG A 381 7.27 -24.15 -0.99
CA ARG A 381 8.27 -23.40 -1.76
C ARG A 381 9.65 -23.39 -1.10
N ASN A 382 9.78 -23.89 0.12
CA ASN A 382 11.06 -24.05 0.76
C ASN A 382 11.94 -24.91 -0.16
N GLY A 383 13.16 -24.45 -0.49
CA GLY A 383 14.07 -25.15 -1.40
C GLY A 383 14.55 -26.52 -0.90
N LYS A 384 13.99 -27.01 0.21
CA LYS A 384 14.21 -28.31 0.83
C LYS A 384 12.91 -29.10 0.70
N ASP A 385 12.91 -30.14 -0.12
CA ASP A 385 11.74 -31.00 -0.32
C ASP A 385 11.49 -31.84 0.95
N ASP A 386 10.69 -31.32 1.90
CA ASP A 386 10.30 -31.97 3.16
C ASP A 386 8.82 -32.37 3.12
N ALA A 387 8.58 -33.60 2.66
CA ALA A 387 7.24 -34.16 2.53
C ALA A 387 6.44 -34.22 3.84
N ASN A 388 7.08 -34.23 5.01
CA ASN A 388 6.37 -34.27 6.29
C ASN A 388 5.89 -32.87 6.66
N GLN A 389 6.76 -31.87 6.52
CA GLN A 389 6.41 -30.47 6.75
C GLN A 389 5.30 -30.01 5.79
N ASP A 390 5.42 -30.34 4.50
CA ASP A 390 4.44 -29.97 3.47
C ASP A 390 3.06 -30.59 3.74
N LYS A 391 3.03 -31.86 4.17
CA LYS A 391 1.78 -32.56 4.50
C LYS A 391 1.08 -31.95 5.70
N VAL A 392 1.83 -31.60 6.75
CA VAL A 392 1.26 -30.99 7.96
C VAL A 392 0.64 -29.64 7.61
N ALA A 393 1.37 -28.78 6.89
CA ALA A 393 0.87 -27.48 6.46
C ALA A 393 -0.41 -27.60 5.60
N LEU A 394 -0.40 -28.50 4.60
CA LEU A 394 -1.56 -28.74 3.72
C LEU A 394 -2.76 -29.32 4.48
N GLN A 395 -2.54 -30.23 5.43
CA GLN A 395 -3.63 -30.82 6.21
C GLN A 395 -4.27 -29.81 7.16
N ASP A 396 -3.47 -28.94 7.76
CA ASP A 396 -3.94 -27.90 8.66
C ASP A 396 -4.75 -26.83 7.88
N SER A 397 -4.25 -26.38 6.72
CA SER A 397 -4.97 -25.45 5.84
C SER A 397 -6.26 -26.06 5.30
N LEU A 398 -6.21 -27.30 4.78
CA LEU A 398 -7.39 -28.02 4.29
C LEU A 398 -8.46 -28.16 5.36
N LYS A 399 -8.08 -28.38 6.62
CA LYS A 399 -9.03 -28.50 7.73
C LYS A 399 -9.80 -27.17 7.92
N VAL A 400 -9.08 -26.05 8.02
CA VAL A 400 -9.67 -24.72 8.18
C VAL A 400 -10.56 -24.37 6.98
N LEU A 401 -10.05 -24.56 5.76
CA LEU A 401 -10.82 -24.33 4.54
C LEU A 401 -12.11 -25.17 4.50
N ASN A 402 -12.04 -26.47 4.82
CA ASN A 402 -13.21 -27.34 4.82
C ASN A 402 -14.23 -27.00 5.92
N ASP A 403 -13.77 -26.64 7.12
CA ASP A 403 -14.62 -26.28 8.24
C ASP A 403 -15.42 -24.99 7.93
N VAL A 404 -14.75 -24.00 7.33
CA VAL A 404 -15.41 -22.76 6.86
C VAL A 404 -16.34 -23.04 5.67
N ASN A 405 -15.90 -23.88 4.72
CA ASN A 405 -16.68 -24.16 3.51
C ASN A 405 -17.96 -24.98 3.80
N LYS A 406 -18.00 -25.72 4.92
CA LYS A 406 -19.13 -26.55 5.37
C LYS A 406 -20.18 -25.85 6.22
N ALA A 407 -19.96 -24.60 6.67
CA ALA A 407 -20.77 -23.93 7.70
C ALA A 407 -22.24 -23.59 7.33
N SER A 408 -22.85 -24.25 6.33
CA SER A 408 -24.23 -24.04 5.87
C SER A 408 -25.28 -24.98 6.48
N THR A 409 -24.96 -25.83 7.47
CA THR A 409 -25.88 -26.93 7.89
C THR A 409 -26.16 -27.09 9.38
N SER A 410 -26.12 -26.04 10.21
CA SER A 410 -26.56 -26.21 11.61
C SER A 410 -27.10 -24.95 12.29
N GLN A 411 -28.31 -24.53 11.91
CA GLN A 411 -29.25 -23.88 12.86
C GLN A 411 -30.68 -24.34 12.57
N ALA A 412 -31.19 -25.27 13.39
CA ALA A 412 -32.61 -25.61 13.46
C ALA A 412 -33.40 -24.50 14.20
N PRO A 413 -34.67 -24.26 13.87
CA PRO A 413 -35.40 -23.08 14.32
C PRO A 413 -35.96 -23.25 15.73
N VAL A 414 -35.63 -22.32 16.63
CA VAL A 414 -36.36 -22.14 17.90
C VAL A 414 -37.60 -21.30 17.61
N SER A 415 -38.76 -21.89 17.87
CA SER A 415 -40.08 -21.29 17.76
C SER A 415 -40.22 -20.07 18.67
N SER A 416 -40.74 -18.97 18.12
CA SER A 416 -41.24 -17.82 18.89
C SER A 416 -42.73 -17.62 18.59
N GLN A 417 -43.54 -17.65 19.66
CA GLN A 417 -44.85 -17.01 19.66
C GLN A 417 -44.68 -15.50 19.94
N PRO A 418 -45.62 -14.65 19.50
CA PRO A 418 -45.43 -13.21 19.51
C PRO A 418 -46.03 -12.57 20.77
N GLU A 419 -45.29 -11.65 21.39
CA GLU A 419 -45.90 -10.60 22.20
C GLU A 419 -45.39 -9.21 21.80
N SER A 420 -46.29 -8.27 21.99
CA SER A 420 -46.48 -6.97 21.38
C SER A 420 -45.52 -5.85 21.83
N THR A 421 -45.19 -5.01 20.85
CA THR A 421 -44.92 -3.55 20.89
C THR A 421 -44.79 -2.84 22.25
N GLN A 422 -43.64 -2.18 22.46
CA GLN A 422 -43.56 -0.77 22.90
C GLN A 422 -42.13 -0.21 22.75
N SER A 423 -42.04 1.09 22.42
CA SER A 423 -40.84 1.94 22.30
C SER A 423 -40.82 2.91 23.52
N PRO A 424 -39.84 3.81 23.71
CA PRO A 424 -38.38 3.69 23.87
C PRO A 424 -37.91 4.26 25.24
N ASN A 425 -36.83 3.73 25.89
CA ASN A 425 -35.90 4.57 26.68
C ASN A 425 -34.73 3.83 27.34
N ALA A 426 -33.64 4.62 27.48
CA ALA A 426 -32.58 4.58 28.48
C ALA A 426 -31.44 3.54 28.36
N ALA A 427 -30.23 4.10 28.33
CA ALA A 427 -28.94 3.44 28.36
C ALA A 427 -28.80 2.47 29.54
N THR A 428 -28.34 1.26 29.25
CA THR A 428 -27.66 0.40 30.23
C THR A 428 -26.48 -0.26 29.54
N ALA A 429 -25.29 -0.08 30.10
CA ALA A 429 -24.04 -0.64 29.61
C ALA A 429 -24.17 -2.17 29.48
N ALA A 430 -23.77 -2.71 28.33
CA ALA A 430 -23.69 -4.14 28.10
C ALA A 430 -22.70 -4.81 29.07
N PRO A 431 -22.94 -6.06 29.51
CA PRO A 431 -22.03 -6.76 30.39
C PRO A 431 -20.70 -7.00 29.68
N GLN A 432 -19.61 -6.52 30.28
CA GLN A 432 -18.26 -6.62 29.75
C GLN A 432 -17.87 -8.10 29.58
N ALA A 433 -17.69 -8.54 28.34
CA ALA A 433 -17.25 -9.90 28.04
C ALA A 433 -15.84 -10.11 28.63
N LYS A 434 -15.67 -11.13 29.49
CA LYS A 434 -14.37 -11.45 30.11
C LYS A 434 -13.59 -12.44 29.25
N LEU A 435 -12.27 -12.45 29.38
CA LEU A 435 -11.35 -13.37 28.69
C LEU A 435 -11.43 -14.83 29.18
N ALA A 436 -12.37 -15.15 30.08
CA ALA A 436 -12.53 -16.48 30.68
C ALA A 436 -12.70 -17.58 29.62
N GLY A 437 -11.96 -18.67 29.77
CA GLY A 437 -11.92 -19.82 28.85
C GLY A 437 -11.16 -19.60 27.54
N ARG A 438 -10.72 -18.38 27.22
CA ARG A 438 -10.11 -18.01 25.92
C ARG A 438 -8.59 -17.96 25.95
N LEU A 439 -7.97 -18.17 27.11
CA LEU A 439 -6.51 -18.12 27.27
C LEU A 439 -5.89 -19.50 27.49
N THR A 440 -6.66 -20.57 27.36
CA THR A 440 -6.25 -21.93 27.72
C THR A 440 -5.05 -22.42 26.91
N ASP A 441 -5.02 -22.10 25.62
CA ASP A 441 -3.93 -22.51 24.73
C ASP A 441 -2.63 -21.77 25.06
N PHE A 442 -2.70 -20.47 25.36
CA PHE A 442 -1.56 -19.68 25.83
C PHE A 442 -1.01 -20.18 27.17
N VAL A 443 -1.90 -20.53 28.11
CA VAL A 443 -1.52 -21.11 29.40
C VAL A 443 -0.80 -22.46 29.21
N ASN A 444 -1.22 -23.27 28.25
CA ASN A 444 -0.55 -24.54 27.96
C ASN A 444 0.82 -24.30 27.29
N LEU A 445 0.90 -23.37 26.34
CA LEU A 445 2.17 -22.98 25.70
C LEU A 445 3.20 -22.48 26.71
N GLU A 446 2.81 -21.61 27.64
CA GLU A 446 3.74 -21.13 28.67
C GLU A 446 4.14 -22.21 29.68
N LYS A 447 3.26 -23.18 29.99
CA LYS A 447 3.63 -24.34 30.83
C LYS A 447 4.64 -25.24 30.15
N ASP A 448 4.47 -25.48 28.86
CA ASP A 448 5.43 -26.25 28.06
C ASP A 448 6.77 -25.52 27.98
N MET A 449 6.74 -24.20 27.77
CA MET A 449 7.93 -23.35 27.81
C MET A 449 8.64 -23.38 29.17
N LEU A 450 7.89 -23.35 30.26
CA LEU A 450 8.44 -23.46 31.62
C LEU A 450 9.15 -24.80 31.85
N ASN A 451 8.58 -25.90 31.35
CA ASN A 451 9.23 -27.21 31.39
C ASN A 451 10.55 -27.21 30.60
N LEU A 452 10.57 -26.62 29.40
CA LEU A 452 11.78 -26.50 28.57
C LEU A 452 12.89 -25.67 29.26
N VAL A 453 12.52 -24.57 29.91
CA VAL A 453 13.46 -23.74 30.68
C VAL A 453 14.02 -24.53 31.88
N ASN A 454 13.19 -25.31 32.59
CA ASN A 454 13.63 -26.11 33.73
C ASN A 454 14.63 -27.22 33.36
N ILE A 455 14.47 -27.85 32.19
CA ILE A 455 15.43 -28.82 31.67
C ILE A 455 16.61 -28.17 30.93
N LYS A 456 16.67 -26.84 30.91
CA LYS A 456 17.71 -26.02 30.26
C LYS A 456 17.78 -26.18 28.73
N ASP A 457 16.69 -26.60 28.09
CA ASP A 457 16.58 -26.61 26.64
C ASP A 457 16.15 -25.23 26.11
N PHE A 458 17.11 -24.31 26.08
CA PHE A 458 16.86 -22.94 25.63
C PHE A 458 16.66 -22.81 24.12
N ALA A 459 17.06 -23.80 23.33
CA ALA A 459 16.82 -23.78 21.89
C ALA A 459 15.34 -24.07 21.60
N ALA A 460 14.77 -25.08 22.25
CA ALA A 460 13.34 -25.36 22.18
C ALA A 460 12.51 -24.27 22.88
N ALA A 461 12.96 -23.76 24.03
CA ALA A 461 12.24 -22.68 24.72
C ALA A 461 12.13 -21.40 23.89
N LYS A 462 13.16 -21.05 23.10
CA LYS A 462 13.11 -19.91 22.17
C LYS A 462 12.10 -20.12 21.06
N LYS A 463 12.07 -21.31 20.45
CA LYS A 463 11.05 -21.65 19.44
C LYS A 463 9.63 -21.62 20.03
N SER A 464 9.48 -22.08 21.27
CA SER A 464 8.21 -22.00 22.00
C SER A 464 7.81 -20.54 22.27
N ALA A 465 8.77 -19.66 22.56
CA ALA A 465 8.53 -18.22 22.70
C ALA A 465 8.16 -17.55 21.36
N ASP A 466 8.78 -17.93 20.26
CA ASP A 466 8.43 -17.50 18.90
C ASP A 466 7.00 -17.93 18.53
N ASN A 467 6.61 -19.15 18.88
CA ASN A 467 5.25 -19.62 18.69
C ASN A 467 4.26 -18.87 19.61
N LEU A 468 4.62 -18.60 20.86
CA LEU A 468 3.76 -17.85 21.79
C LEU A 468 3.48 -16.44 21.27
N GLU A 469 4.49 -15.70 20.84
CA GLU A 469 4.35 -14.35 20.28
C GLU A 469 3.46 -14.35 19.04
N HIS A 470 3.74 -15.25 18.09
CA HIS A 470 2.95 -15.37 16.87
C HIS A 470 1.46 -15.66 17.14
N GLN A 471 1.15 -16.60 18.04
CA GLN A 471 -0.23 -16.94 18.39
C GLN A 471 -0.91 -15.81 19.18
N TRP A 472 -0.16 -15.09 20.01
CA TRP A 472 -0.66 -13.97 20.81
C TRP A 472 -1.00 -12.76 19.93
N ASP A 473 -0.13 -12.42 18.97
CA ASP A 473 -0.31 -11.31 18.03
C ASP A 473 -1.48 -11.56 17.07
N ILE A 474 -1.62 -12.79 16.56
CA ILE A 474 -2.80 -13.19 15.76
C ILE A 474 -4.09 -13.03 16.56
N SER A 475 -4.04 -13.30 17.87
CA SER A 475 -5.20 -13.23 18.75
C SER A 475 -5.47 -11.83 19.31
N GLU A 476 -4.53 -10.89 19.22
CA GLU A 476 -4.64 -9.53 19.77
C GLU A 476 -5.93 -8.81 19.33
N PRO A 477 -6.28 -8.72 18.03
CA PRO A 477 -7.45 -7.97 17.59
C PRO A 477 -8.76 -8.50 18.17
N LYS A 478 -8.80 -9.82 18.43
CA LYS A 478 -9.95 -10.55 19.01
C LYS A 478 -9.98 -10.36 20.54
N LEU A 479 -8.88 -10.61 21.25
CA LEU A 479 -8.81 -10.57 22.72
C LEU A 479 -8.88 -9.15 23.29
N ARG A 480 -8.21 -8.17 22.65
CA ARG A 480 -8.20 -6.76 23.08
C ARG A 480 -9.58 -6.10 22.97
N LYS A 481 -10.42 -6.56 22.03
CA LYS A 481 -11.82 -6.10 21.87
C LYS A 481 -12.75 -6.64 22.96
N ILE A 482 -12.42 -7.79 23.54
CA ILE A 482 -13.22 -8.45 24.57
C ILE A 482 -12.97 -7.79 25.93
N ASP A 483 -11.70 -7.75 26.36
CA ASP A 483 -11.29 -7.10 27.61
C ASP A 483 -9.91 -6.47 27.45
N GLY A 484 -9.87 -5.28 26.85
CA GLY A 484 -8.62 -4.56 26.58
C GLY A 484 -7.81 -4.24 27.83
N THR A 485 -8.44 -4.03 28.99
CA THR A 485 -7.70 -3.68 30.23
C THR A 485 -6.99 -4.88 30.81
N THR A 486 -7.63 -6.05 30.80
CA THR A 486 -7.00 -7.30 31.23
C THR A 486 -5.99 -7.79 30.19
N TRP A 487 -6.30 -7.63 28.90
CA TRP A 487 -5.39 -7.96 27.79
C TRP A 487 -4.06 -7.19 27.91
N THR A 488 -4.07 -5.86 28.06
CA THR A 488 -2.83 -5.06 28.17
C THR A 488 -1.95 -5.48 29.36
N LYS A 489 -2.54 -5.97 30.45
CA LYS A 489 -1.78 -6.47 31.60
C LYS A 489 -1.12 -7.82 31.32
N ILE A 490 -1.79 -8.70 30.58
CA ILE A 490 -1.25 -10.01 30.17
C ILE A 490 -0.18 -9.82 29.09
N ASP A 491 -0.44 -8.92 28.14
CA ASP A 491 0.49 -8.56 27.07
C ASP A 491 1.84 -8.11 27.65
N GLY A 492 1.82 -7.19 28.62
CA GLY A 492 3.03 -6.76 29.31
C GLY A 492 3.74 -7.86 30.11
N THR A 493 3.06 -8.93 30.56
CA THR A 493 3.74 -10.08 31.19
C THR A 493 4.36 -11.01 30.15
N ILE A 494 3.73 -11.18 29.00
CA ILE A 494 4.26 -11.96 27.87
C ILE A 494 5.51 -11.27 27.30
N ASP A 495 5.52 -9.95 27.15
CA ASP A 495 6.71 -9.19 26.73
C ASP A 495 7.93 -9.49 27.61
N ILE A 496 7.74 -9.58 28.93
CA ILE A 496 8.79 -9.89 29.89
C ILE A 496 9.26 -11.35 29.74
N VAL A 497 8.34 -12.28 29.48
CA VAL A 497 8.66 -13.68 29.16
C VAL A 497 9.52 -13.75 27.90
N LEU A 498 9.08 -13.15 26.80
CA LEU A 498 9.79 -13.13 25.51
C LEU A 498 11.19 -12.49 25.66
N ALA A 499 11.26 -11.34 26.32
CA ALA A 499 12.53 -10.64 26.58
C ALA A 499 13.49 -11.44 27.48
N SER A 500 12.98 -12.27 28.39
CA SER A 500 13.81 -13.10 29.25
C SER A 500 14.34 -14.34 28.52
N VAL A 501 13.47 -15.05 27.79
CA VAL A 501 13.76 -16.33 27.13
C VAL A 501 14.58 -16.15 25.85
N ARG A 502 14.36 -15.07 25.09
CA ARG A 502 15.06 -14.83 23.82
C ARG A 502 16.46 -14.24 23.96
N LYS A 503 16.87 -13.83 25.17
CA LYS A 503 18.24 -13.34 25.43
C LYS A 503 19.30 -14.27 24.85
N SER A 504 20.40 -13.69 24.40
CA SER A 504 21.55 -14.45 23.87
C SER A 504 22.17 -15.37 24.92
N LYS A 505 22.04 -15.05 26.21
CA LYS A 505 22.32 -15.93 27.36
C LYS A 505 21.16 -15.85 28.38
N PRO A 506 20.11 -16.68 28.27
CA PRO A 506 18.98 -16.65 29.18
C PRO A 506 19.39 -17.12 30.59
N ASP A 507 18.90 -16.42 31.62
CA ASP A 507 19.06 -16.83 33.02
C ASP A 507 17.85 -17.67 33.46
N VAL A 508 18.09 -18.90 33.94
CA VAL A 508 17.03 -19.84 34.32
C VAL A 508 16.10 -19.22 35.38
N SER A 509 16.64 -18.55 36.39
CA SER A 509 15.84 -18.00 37.49
C SER A 509 14.95 -16.84 37.04
N GLN A 510 15.47 -15.99 36.14
CA GLN A 510 14.71 -14.89 35.56
C GLN A 510 13.61 -15.38 34.62
N CYS A 511 13.90 -16.36 33.77
CA CYS A 511 12.90 -16.96 32.88
C CYS A 511 11.79 -17.66 33.66
N VAL A 512 12.13 -18.43 34.69
CA VAL A 512 11.16 -19.11 35.55
C VAL A 512 10.29 -18.11 36.32
N SER A 513 10.86 -17.01 36.82
CA SER A 513 10.08 -15.96 37.48
C SER A 513 9.09 -15.30 36.52
N ALA A 514 9.56 -14.88 35.35
CA ALA A 514 8.71 -14.24 34.33
C ALA A 514 7.56 -15.14 33.87
N LEU A 515 7.83 -16.42 33.63
CA LEU A 515 6.83 -17.40 33.22
C LEU A 515 5.79 -17.67 34.32
N ASN A 516 6.21 -17.75 35.59
CA ASN A 516 5.25 -17.94 36.69
C ASN A 516 4.34 -16.71 36.88
N ASP A 517 4.89 -15.51 36.72
CA ASP A 517 4.12 -14.26 36.83
C ASP A 517 3.09 -14.15 35.69
N SER A 518 3.50 -14.44 34.45
CA SER A 518 2.62 -14.48 33.28
C SER A 518 1.54 -15.56 33.38
N LEU A 519 1.91 -16.78 33.76
CA LEU A 519 0.97 -17.90 33.98
C LEU A 519 -0.05 -17.59 35.08
N SER A 520 0.36 -16.94 36.16
CA SER A 520 -0.54 -16.54 37.25
C SER A 520 -1.56 -15.51 36.77
N MET A 521 -1.10 -14.50 36.00
CA MET A 521 -1.97 -13.47 35.44
C MET A 521 -2.96 -14.04 34.41
N MET A 522 -2.49 -14.86 33.48
CA MET A 522 -3.33 -15.51 32.48
C MET A 522 -4.30 -16.51 33.09
N SER A 523 -3.83 -17.39 33.99
CA SER A 523 -4.72 -18.36 34.66
C SER A 523 -5.75 -17.68 35.55
N GLY A 524 -5.45 -16.50 36.10
CA GLY A 524 -6.40 -15.68 36.84
C GLY A 524 -7.47 -15.06 35.94
N ALA A 525 -7.08 -14.55 34.76
CA ALA A 525 -7.99 -13.98 33.77
C ALA A 525 -8.81 -15.03 33.00
N ASN A 526 -8.32 -16.27 32.94
CA ASN A 526 -8.94 -17.38 32.23
C ASN A 526 -10.00 -18.13 33.06
N LYS A 527 -10.09 -17.85 34.37
CA LYS A 527 -11.13 -18.37 35.29
C LYS A 527 -12.38 -17.49 35.23
#